data_AF-A0A817BLZ0-F1
#
_entry.id   AF-A0A817BLZ0-F1
#
_cell.length_a   1.000
_cell.length_b   1.000
_cell.length_c   1.000
_cell.angle_alpha   90.00
_cell.angle_beta   90.00
_cell.angle_gamma   90.00
#
_symmetry.space_group_name_H-M   'P 1'
#
loop_
_entity.id
_entity.type
_entity.pdbx_description
1 polymer ?
#
loop_
_entity_poly.entity_id
_entity_poly.type
_entity_poly.pdbx_seq_one_letter_code
_entity_poly.pdbx_strand_id
1 'polypeptide(L)'
;MTNVTKVIRPFFEKYINRSSVESTVLFGPLLNVMPRSGLATTNAAYDNQCNHGWDNTLASIQAIFMARGPLFNANIQIDSINNVNIYHIACRILKLDPNPYATAGSLVNLTSLFRSVENVTTPSTFISSSSTIERFTTSMKNACCLFSTYLFPTLVMLFLLSFTLWKIFQ
;
A
#
# COMPACT_ATOMS: atom_id res chain seq x y z
N MET A 1 18.69 45.60 8.20
CA MET A 1 17.82 44.42 7.99
C MET A 1 18.09 43.92 6.59
N THR A 2 19.03 42.99 6.44
CA THR A 2 19.40 42.41 5.14
C THR A 2 18.28 41.46 4.71
N ASN A 3 17.54 41.87 3.67
CA ASN A 3 16.60 41.00 2.98
C ASN A 3 17.38 39.86 2.33
N VAL A 4 17.55 38.76 3.06
CA VAL A 4 17.97 37.49 2.47
C VAL A 4 16.74 36.96 1.75
N THR A 5 16.65 37.24 0.44
CA THR A 5 15.77 36.50 -0.46
C THR A 5 16.16 35.04 -0.35
N LYS A 6 15.39 34.30 0.45
CA LYS A 6 15.50 32.86 0.62
C LYS A 6 15.20 32.28 -0.77
N VAL A 7 16.22 31.77 -1.47
CA VAL A 7 16.01 30.98 -2.69
C VAL A 7 15.36 29.68 -2.25
N ILE A 8 14.04 29.74 -2.08
CA ILE A 8 13.23 28.62 -1.63
C ILE A 8 12.95 27.79 -2.88
N ARG A 9 13.36 26.52 -2.87
CA ARG A 9 12.92 25.59 -3.90
C ARG A 9 11.41 25.36 -3.73
N PRO A 10 10.62 25.27 -4.82
CA PRO A 10 9.16 25.19 -4.76
C PRO A 10 8.63 24.09 -3.81
N PHE A 11 9.35 22.97 -3.71
CA PHE A 11 8.98 21.89 -2.78
C PHE A 11 9.06 22.30 -1.30
N PHE A 12 10.03 23.14 -0.93
CA PHE A 12 10.27 23.51 0.47
C PHE A 12 9.28 24.54 1.01
N GLU A 13 8.53 25.22 0.16
CA GLU A 13 7.51 26.18 0.58
C GLU A 13 6.52 25.58 1.59
N LYS A 14 6.16 24.31 1.40
CA LYS A 14 5.24 23.58 2.29
C LYS A 14 5.78 23.37 3.71
N TYR A 15 7.10 23.41 3.90
CA TYR A 15 7.77 23.10 5.16
C TYR A 15 8.13 24.34 5.98
N ILE A 16 8.19 25.52 5.35
CA ILE A 16 8.73 26.74 5.96
C ILE A 16 7.92 27.27 7.13
N ASN A 17 6.61 27.01 7.16
CA ASN A 17 5.70 27.52 8.19
C ASN A 17 5.56 26.57 9.39
N ARG A 18 6.50 25.64 9.60
CA ARG A 18 6.49 24.74 10.75
C ARG A 18 7.45 25.27 11.82
N SER A 19 6.97 25.40 13.06
CA SER A 19 7.79 25.84 14.20
C SER A 19 8.97 24.91 14.50
N SER A 20 8.88 23.64 14.10
CA SER A 20 9.96 22.65 14.21
C SER A 20 11.01 22.75 13.10
N VAL A 21 10.80 23.60 12.09
CA VAL A 21 11.76 23.80 11.00
C VAL A 21 12.60 25.03 11.32
N GLU A 22 13.92 24.84 11.31
CA GLU A 22 14.88 25.90 11.59
C GLU A 22 14.74 27.08 10.63
N SER A 23 15.05 28.28 11.12
CA SER A 23 14.98 29.52 10.34
C SER A 23 15.86 29.47 9.09
N THR A 24 17.01 28.79 9.19
CA THR A 24 17.98 28.58 8.12
C THR A 24 18.01 27.10 7.72
N VAL A 25 17.74 26.82 6.44
CA VAL A 25 17.80 25.49 5.84
C VAL A 25 18.81 25.53 4.72
N LEU A 26 19.74 24.58 4.70
CA LEU A 26 20.82 24.53 3.73
C LEU A 26 20.58 23.42 2.71
N PHE A 27 20.70 23.75 1.43
CA PHE A 27 20.51 22.81 0.34
C PHE A 27 21.85 22.37 -0.22
N GLY A 28 22.20 21.10 -0.01
CA GLY A 28 23.43 20.52 -0.54
C GLY A 28 23.28 20.01 -1.97
N PRO A 29 24.39 19.91 -2.73
CA PRO A 29 24.44 19.11 -3.95
C PRO A 29 24.10 17.64 -3.66
N LEU A 30 23.68 16.92 -4.70
CA LEU A 30 23.52 15.46 -4.66
C LEU A 30 24.75 14.79 -4.03
N LEU A 31 24.51 13.78 -3.19
CA LEU A 31 25.52 12.93 -2.54
C LEU A 31 26.43 13.63 -1.51
N ASN A 32 26.24 14.93 -1.25
CA ASN A 32 26.99 15.63 -0.21
C ASN A 32 26.18 15.72 1.09
N VAL A 33 26.79 15.25 2.17
CA VAL A 33 26.31 15.48 3.54
C VAL A 33 27.03 16.72 4.08
N MET A 34 26.28 17.69 4.61
CA MET A 34 26.89 18.88 5.18
C MET A 34 27.11 18.72 6.68
N PRO A 35 28.37 18.64 7.15
CA PRO A 35 28.67 18.54 8.56
C PRO A 35 28.49 19.90 9.24
N ARG A 36 28.16 19.85 10.53
CA ARG A 36 27.98 21.04 11.39
C ARG A 36 29.19 21.99 11.41
N SER A 37 30.39 21.49 11.14
CA SER A 37 31.63 22.26 11.11
C SER A 37 31.91 22.97 9.77
N GLY A 38 31.09 22.75 8.73
CA GLY A 38 31.32 23.30 7.39
C GLY A 38 32.56 22.77 6.66
N LEU A 39 33.36 21.94 7.33
CA LEU A 39 34.55 21.29 6.79
C LEU A 39 34.15 19.87 6.37
N ALA A 40 34.25 19.54 5.08
CA ALA A 40 34.09 18.17 4.60
C ALA A 40 35.20 17.31 5.23
N THR A 41 34.92 16.69 6.37
CA THR A 41 35.88 15.82 7.05
C THR A 41 35.98 14.54 6.21
N THR A 42 37.12 14.32 5.58
CA THR A 42 37.49 13.11 4.82
C THR A 42 37.61 11.85 5.70
N ASN A 43 37.05 11.87 6.91
CA ASN A 43 37.01 10.71 7.78
C ASN A 43 35.95 9.75 7.23
N ALA A 44 36.43 8.79 6.43
CA ALA A 44 35.71 7.70 5.78
C ALA A 44 34.85 6.81 6.71
N ALA A 45 34.78 7.10 8.01
CA ALA A 45 33.94 6.39 8.98
C ALA A 45 32.47 6.84 8.98
N TYR A 46 32.15 7.97 8.34
CA TYR A 46 30.77 8.46 8.15
C TYR A 46 30.43 8.66 6.66
N ASP A 47 31.14 7.96 5.77
CA ASP A 47 30.81 7.88 4.35
C ASP A 47 29.90 6.68 4.12
N ASN A 48 28.70 6.74 4.69
CA ASN A 48 27.64 5.81 4.33
C ASN A 48 27.14 6.25 2.95
N GLN A 49 27.69 5.64 1.90
CA GLN A 49 27.40 5.90 0.48
C GLN A 49 25.90 5.76 0.09
N CYS A 50 25.06 5.27 1.00
CA CYS A 50 23.60 5.27 0.90
C CYS A 50 22.99 6.17 1.98
N ASN A 51 22.67 7.41 1.61
CA ASN A 51 21.89 8.33 2.43
C ASN A 51 20.63 8.78 1.64
N HIS A 52 19.75 9.56 2.25
CA HIS A 52 18.56 10.13 1.61
C HIS A 52 18.17 11.47 2.26
N GLY A 53 17.13 12.13 1.77
CA GLY A 53 16.64 13.41 2.31
C GLY A 53 16.99 14.65 1.48
N TRP A 54 17.51 14.45 0.26
CA TRP A 54 17.61 15.51 -0.74
C TRP A 54 16.23 15.88 -1.32
N ASP A 55 16.24 16.67 -2.40
CA ASP A 55 15.05 17.10 -3.11
C ASP A 55 14.21 15.93 -3.62
N ASN A 56 12.91 15.91 -3.31
CA ASN A 56 11.99 14.83 -3.66
C ASN A 56 11.77 14.67 -5.18
N THR A 57 12.19 15.64 -5.99
CA THR A 57 12.16 15.53 -7.45
C THR A 57 13.27 14.65 -8.02
N LEU A 58 14.28 14.30 -7.22
CA LEU A 58 15.41 13.49 -7.66
C LEU A 58 14.98 12.03 -7.88
N ALA A 59 15.30 11.49 -9.05
CA ALA A 59 14.97 10.11 -9.41
C ALA A 59 15.53 9.08 -8.41
N SER A 60 16.69 9.35 -7.79
CA SER A 60 17.33 8.47 -6.81
C SER A 60 16.59 8.36 -5.48
N ILE A 61 15.62 9.25 -5.19
CA ILE A 61 14.84 9.21 -3.94
C ILE A 61 13.34 9.01 -4.17
N GLN A 62 12.94 8.71 -5.42
CA GLN A 62 11.57 8.32 -5.73
C GLN A 62 11.28 6.93 -5.17
N ALA A 63 10.11 6.79 -4.54
CA ALA A 63 9.64 5.52 -4.00
C ALA A 63 8.83 4.73 -5.04
N ILE A 64 8.66 3.43 -4.78
CA ILE A 64 7.85 2.53 -5.61
C ILE A 64 6.43 2.45 -5.04
N PHE A 65 5.43 2.56 -5.90
CA PHE A 65 4.04 2.28 -5.58
C PHE A 65 3.50 1.17 -6.48
N MET A 66 2.96 0.11 -5.88
CA MET A 66 2.32 -0.99 -6.59
C MET A 66 1.03 -1.37 -5.87
N ALA A 67 -0.05 -1.49 -6.63
CA ALA A 67 -1.36 -1.85 -6.09
C ALA A 67 -2.00 -2.95 -6.94
N ARG A 68 -2.59 -3.93 -6.27
CA ARG A 68 -3.35 -5.02 -6.91
C ARG A 68 -4.59 -5.32 -6.08
N GLY A 69 -5.73 -5.42 -6.75
CA GLY A 69 -6.99 -5.74 -6.09
C GLY A 69 -8.19 -5.52 -7.00
N PRO A 70 -9.39 -5.94 -6.57
CA PRO A 70 -10.61 -5.85 -7.38
C PRO A 70 -11.07 -4.40 -7.64
N LEU A 71 -10.64 -3.45 -6.79
CA LEU A 71 -10.93 -2.02 -6.93
C LEU A 71 -9.99 -1.30 -7.90
N PHE A 72 -8.82 -1.87 -8.17
CA PHE A 72 -7.81 -1.28 -9.03
C PHE A 72 -7.98 -1.76 -10.47
N ASN A 73 -7.67 -0.89 -11.43
CA ASN A 73 -7.52 -1.31 -12.81
C ASN A 73 -6.31 -2.26 -12.93
N ALA A 74 -6.48 -3.34 -13.68
CA ALA A 74 -5.43 -4.33 -13.88
C ALA A 74 -4.54 -3.94 -15.06
N ASN A 75 -3.25 -4.28 -14.98
CA ASN A 75 -2.27 -4.11 -16.06
C ASN A 75 -2.15 -2.68 -16.59
N ILE A 76 -2.31 -1.68 -15.71
CA ILE A 76 -2.08 -0.28 -16.05
C ILE A 76 -0.79 0.21 -15.37
N GLN A 77 -0.13 1.15 -16.05
CA GLN A 77 0.89 1.99 -15.47
C GLN A 77 0.33 3.40 -15.38
N ILE A 78 0.52 4.05 -14.23
CA ILE A 78 0.11 5.44 -14.02
C ILE A 78 1.35 6.31 -13.85
N ASP A 79 1.16 7.61 -14.05
CA ASP A 79 2.18 8.62 -13.73
C ASP A 79 2.50 8.60 -12.23
N SER A 80 3.60 9.28 -11.87
CA SER A 80 4.04 9.38 -10.49
C SER A 80 2.94 9.96 -9.59
N ILE A 81 2.81 9.39 -8.39
CA ILE A 81 1.86 9.85 -7.39
C ILE A 81 2.60 10.45 -6.20
N ASN A 82 2.01 11.49 -5.61
CA ASN A 82 2.49 11.99 -4.33
C ASN A 82 2.09 11.05 -3.20
N ASN A 83 3.03 10.72 -2.31
CA ASN A 83 2.79 9.85 -1.15
C ASN A 83 1.65 10.35 -0.24
N VAL A 84 1.39 11.67 -0.21
CA VAL A 84 0.26 12.25 0.54
C VAL A 84 -1.10 11.74 0.05
N ASN A 85 -1.22 11.23 -1.18
CA ASN A 85 -2.46 10.69 -1.72
C ASN A 85 -2.75 9.26 -1.22
N ILE A 86 -1.75 8.55 -0.68
CA ILE A 86 -1.90 7.15 -0.23
C ILE A 86 -2.95 7.04 0.87
N TYR A 87 -3.03 8.03 1.77
CA TYR A 87 -4.08 8.07 2.81
C TYR A 87 -5.49 8.01 2.19
N HIS A 88 -5.74 8.83 1.17
CA HIS A 88 -7.05 8.86 0.50
C HIS A 88 -7.32 7.57 -0.28
N ILE A 89 -6.28 6.97 -0.89
CA ILE A 89 -6.39 5.65 -1.54
C ILE A 89 -6.79 4.58 -0.50
N ALA A 90 -6.16 4.58 0.67
CA ALA A 90 -6.49 3.66 1.75
C ALA A 90 -7.93 3.85 2.26
N CYS A 91 -8.35 5.09 2.49
CA CYS A 91 -9.74 5.41 2.83
C CYS A 91 -10.71 4.87 1.77
N ARG A 92 -10.39 5.03 0.49
CA ARG A 92 -11.22 4.52 -0.62
C ARG A 92 -11.33 3.00 -0.62
N ILE A 93 -10.24 2.28 -0.38
CA ILE A 93 -10.23 0.81 -0.29
C ILE A 93 -11.09 0.33 0.89
N LEU A 94 -10.94 0.99 2.04
CA LEU A 94 -11.63 0.64 3.29
C LEU A 94 -13.06 1.19 3.38
N LYS A 95 -13.51 1.96 2.39
CA LYS A 95 -14.81 2.67 2.38
C LYS A 95 -14.98 3.59 3.58
N LEU A 96 -13.93 4.34 3.91
CA LEU A 96 -13.92 5.36 4.95
C LEU A 96 -14.00 6.75 4.34
N ASP A 97 -14.69 7.66 5.01
CA ASP A 97 -14.66 9.07 4.68
C ASP A 97 -13.31 9.67 5.10
N PRO A 98 -12.53 10.25 4.17
CA PRO A 98 -11.24 10.84 4.50
C PRO A 98 -11.43 12.09 5.36
N ASN A 99 -10.63 12.23 6.41
CA ASN A 99 -10.61 13.46 7.19
C ASN A 99 -10.01 14.60 6.34
N PRO A 100 -10.76 15.68 6.06
CA PRO A 100 -10.31 16.76 5.17
C PRO A 100 -9.09 17.53 5.70
N TYR A 101 -8.76 17.39 6.99
CA TYR A 101 -7.64 18.07 7.63
C TYR A 101 -6.42 17.16 7.86
N ALA A 102 -6.52 15.85 7.56
CA ALA A 102 -5.46 14.90 7.87
C ALA A 102 -4.24 15.03 6.95
N THR A 103 -4.45 15.19 5.64
CA THR A 103 -3.37 15.36 4.67
C THR A 103 -3.77 16.34 3.57
N ALA A 104 -2.79 16.94 2.90
CA ALA A 104 -3.03 17.75 1.71
C ALA A 104 -3.21 16.92 0.42
N GLY A 105 -3.41 15.60 0.54
CA GLY A 105 -3.60 14.70 -0.59
C GLY A 105 -4.99 14.80 -1.20
N SER A 106 -5.18 14.19 -2.38
CA SER A 106 -6.47 14.11 -3.06
C SER A 106 -6.54 12.93 -4.04
N LEU A 107 -7.76 12.48 -4.36
CA LEU A 107 -8.04 11.45 -5.37
C LEU A 107 -8.31 12.01 -6.77
N VAL A 108 -8.39 13.34 -6.94
CA VAL A 108 -8.81 13.98 -8.20
C VAL A 108 -7.97 13.52 -9.40
N ASN A 109 -6.66 13.35 -9.20
CA ASN A 109 -5.75 12.92 -10.27
C ASN A 109 -5.52 11.40 -10.32
N LEU A 110 -6.24 10.62 -9.50
CA LEU A 110 -6.07 9.18 -9.36
C LEU A 110 -7.28 8.38 -9.85
N THR A 111 -8.21 9.00 -10.57
CA THR A 111 -9.42 8.31 -11.06
C THR A 111 -9.06 7.15 -11.99
N SER A 112 -8.00 7.28 -12.80
CA SER A 112 -7.51 6.22 -13.70
C SER A 112 -6.99 4.97 -12.96
N LEU A 113 -6.62 5.11 -11.68
CA LEU A 113 -6.14 4.01 -10.85
C LEU A 113 -7.27 3.03 -10.50
N PHE A 114 -8.48 3.53 -10.34
CA PHE A 114 -9.63 2.75 -9.89
C PHE A 114 -10.48 2.29 -11.06
N ARG A 115 -11.05 1.09 -10.92
CA ARG A 115 -12.03 0.58 -11.88
C ARG A 115 -13.29 1.43 -11.82
N SER A 116 -13.86 1.75 -12.98
CA SER A 116 -15.13 2.46 -13.10
C SER A 116 -16.29 1.59 -12.63
N VAL A 117 -16.47 1.45 -11.31
CA VAL A 117 -17.66 0.85 -10.69
C VAL A 117 -17.98 1.62 -9.42
N GLU A 118 -18.50 2.83 -9.60
CA GLU A 118 -19.12 3.63 -8.53
C GLU A 118 -20.57 4.01 -8.83
N ASN A 119 -21.23 3.32 -9.76
CA ASN A 119 -22.69 3.35 -9.83
C ASN A 119 -23.27 2.42 -8.76
N VAL A 120 -22.98 2.70 -7.50
CA VAL A 120 -23.82 2.28 -6.39
C VAL A 120 -24.33 3.57 -5.77
N THR A 121 -25.40 4.08 -6.36
CA THR A 121 -26.28 5.03 -5.69
C THR A 121 -26.70 4.40 -4.36
N THR A 122 -26.44 5.13 -3.28
CA THR A 122 -26.96 5.00 -1.90
C THR A 122 -28.48 4.69 -1.86
N PRO A 123 -29.09 4.14 -0.78
CA PRO A 123 -28.71 4.19 0.64
C PRO A 123 -28.75 2.81 1.34
N SER A 124 -28.43 2.82 2.63
CA SER A 124 -28.74 1.79 3.63
C SER A 124 -30.12 1.13 3.43
N THR A 125 -30.17 0.04 2.67
CA THR A 125 -31.26 -0.94 2.76
C THR A 125 -30.74 -2.29 2.30
N PHE A 126 -30.47 -3.12 3.30
CA PHE A 126 -30.18 -4.54 3.19
C PHE A 126 -31.47 -5.22 2.71
N ILE A 127 -31.68 -5.38 1.41
CA ILE A 127 -32.74 -6.28 0.90
C ILE A 127 -32.14 -7.23 -0.14
N SER A 128 -32.00 -8.46 0.35
CA SER A 128 -31.85 -9.73 -0.34
C SER A 128 -32.37 -9.77 -1.77
N SER A 129 -31.47 -9.93 -2.73
CA SER A 129 -31.78 -10.58 -3.99
C SER A 129 -30.50 -11.16 -4.60
N SER A 130 -30.10 -12.34 -4.13
CA SER A 130 -28.98 -13.07 -4.75
C SER A 130 -29.22 -14.58 -4.75
N SER A 131 -30.24 -14.99 -5.51
CA SER A 131 -30.49 -16.40 -5.82
C SER A 131 -29.36 -17.06 -6.62
N THR A 132 -28.43 -16.29 -7.20
CA THR A 132 -27.29 -16.81 -7.99
C THR A 132 -26.03 -17.05 -7.13
N ILE A 133 -25.67 -16.15 -6.20
CA ILE A 133 -24.52 -16.35 -5.29
C ILE A 133 -24.84 -17.42 -4.23
N GLU A 134 -26.09 -17.54 -3.79
CA GLU A 134 -26.49 -18.66 -2.92
C GLU A 134 -26.31 -20.01 -3.61
N ARG A 135 -26.62 -20.14 -4.91
CA ARG A 135 -26.41 -21.41 -5.65
C ARG A 135 -24.93 -21.78 -5.77
N PHE A 136 -24.06 -20.80 -5.99
CA PHE A 136 -22.61 -21.05 -6.07
C PHE A 136 -22.00 -21.41 -4.71
N THR A 137 -22.38 -20.71 -3.64
CA THR A 137 -21.89 -21.02 -2.29
C THR A 137 -22.49 -22.31 -1.73
N THR A 138 -23.75 -22.63 -2.04
CA THR A 138 -24.39 -23.90 -1.67
C THR A 138 -23.78 -25.07 -2.45
N SER A 139 -23.46 -24.88 -3.74
CA SER A 139 -22.75 -25.89 -4.54
C SER A 139 -21.35 -26.17 -3.98
N MET A 140 -20.58 -25.13 -3.64
CA MET A 140 -19.26 -25.31 -3.03
C MET A 140 -19.33 -25.88 -1.61
N LYS A 141 -20.32 -25.50 -0.79
CA LYS A 141 -20.52 -26.06 0.57
C LYS A 141 -20.91 -27.54 0.51
N ASN A 142 -21.82 -27.93 -0.38
CA ASN A 142 -22.24 -29.32 -0.52
C ASN A 142 -21.08 -30.21 -1.02
N ALA A 143 -20.27 -29.73 -1.97
CA ALA A 143 -19.10 -30.45 -2.43
C ALA A 143 -18.03 -30.61 -1.33
N CYS A 144 -17.78 -29.57 -0.54
CA CYS A 144 -16.80 -29.60 0.54
C CYS A 144 -17.25 -30.51 1.70
N CYS A 145 -18.55 -30.55 2.00
CA CYS A 145 -19.12 -31.47 3.00
C CYS A 145 -19.02 -32.93 2.57
N LEU A 146 -19.31 -33.26 1.29
CA LEU A 146 -19.21 -34.64 0.79
C LEU A 146 -17.77 -35.19 0.87
N PHE A 147 -16.77 -34.35 0.59
CA PHE A 147 -15.36 -34.72 0.76
C PHE A 147 -15.01 -34.97 2.23
N SER A 148 -15.45 -34.11 3.15
CA SER A 148 -15.12 -34.25 4.56
C SER A 148 -15.85 -35.41 5.25
N THR A 149 -17.12 -35.70 4.89
CA THR A 149 -17.92 -36.71 5.59
C THR A 149 -17.70 -38.13 5.09
N TYR A 150 -17.30 -38.32 3.82
CA TYR A 150 -17.18 -39.66 3.23
C TYR A 150 -15.77 -40.01 2.81
N LEU A 151 -15.00 -39.09 2.21
CA LEU A 151 -13.66 -39.44 1.71
C LEU A 151 -12.65 -39.64 2.84
N PHE A 152 -12.65 -38.76 3.85
CA PHE A 152 -11.72 -38.90 4.97
C PHE A 152 -11.93 -40.19 5.79
N PRO A 153 -13.15 -40.54 6.25
CA PRO A 153 -13.34 -41.77 7.01
C PRO A 153 -13.16 -43.06 6.19
N THR A 154 -13.46 -43.05 4.88
CA THR A 154 -13.22 -44.23 4.02
C THR A 154 -11.73 -44.51 3.84
N LEU A 155 -10.91 -43.48 3.66
CA LEU A 155 -9.45 -43.63 3.59
C LEU A 155 -8.86 -44.15 4.92
N VAL A 156 -9.34 -43.66 6.06
CA VAL A 156 -8.92 -44.16 7.37
C VAL A 156 -9.31 -45.63 7.55
N MET A 157 -10.54 -46.02 7.16
CA MET A 157 -10.97 -47.42 7.24
C MET A 157 -10.18 -48.35 6.32
N LEU A 158 -9.89 -47.93 5.08
CA LEU A 158 -9.04 -48.68 4.16
C LEU A 158 -7.61 -48.86 4.70
N PHE A 159 -7.05 -47.81 5.29
CA PHE A 159 -5.74 -47.87 5.93
C PHE A 159 -5.73 -48.87 7.10
N LEU A 160 -6.73 -48.81 7.97
CA LEU A 160 -6.85 -49.75 9.09
C LEU A 160 -7.07 -51.19 8.62
N LEU A 161 -7.88 -51.42 7.58
CA LEU A 161 -8.07 -52.73 6.95
C LEU A 161 -6.76 -53.27 6.35
N SER A 162 -5.96 -52.40 5.73
CA SER A 162 -4.65 -52.81 5.19
C SER A 162 -3.70 -53.26 6.30
N PHE A 163 -3.73 -52.57 7.46
CA PHE A 163 -2.93 -52.92 8.64
C PHE A 163 -3.38 -54.22 9.31
N THR A 164 -4.69 -54.45 9.41
CA THR A 164 -5.22 -55.69 9.99
C THR A 164 -4.95 -56.88 9.08
N LEU A 165 -5.12 -56.73 7.76
CA LEU A 165 -4.76 -57.75 6.79
C LEU A 165 -3.26 -58.03 6.82
N TRP A 166 -2.40 -57.01 6.89
CA TRP A 166 -0.95 -57.18 7.05
C TRP A 166 -0.60 -58.03 8.28
N LYS A 167 -1.26 -57.77 9.41
CA LYS A 167 -1.05 -58.55 10.65
C LYS A 167 -1.53 -60.00 10.59
N ILE A 168 -2.44 -60.34 9.69
CA ILE A 168 -2.95 -61.72 9.51
C ILE A 168 -1.98 -62.56 8.66
N PHE A 169 -1.20 -61.92 7.78
CA PHE A 169 -0.23 -62.57 6.89
C PHE A 169 1.22 -62.56 7.41
N GLN A 170 1.43 -62.25 8.70
CA GLN A 170 2.70 -62.37 9.42
C GLN A 170 2.54 -63.41 10.53
#